data_AF-A0AAU7LGU6-F1
#
_entry.id   AF-A0AAU7LGU6-F1
#
_cell.length_a   1.000
_cell.length_b   1.000
_cell.length_c   1.000
_cell.angle_alpha   90.00
_cell.angle_beta   90.00
_cell.angle_gamma   90.00
#
_symmetry.space_group_name_H-M   'P 1'
#
loop_
_entity.id
_entity.type
_entity.pdbx_description
1 polymer ?
#
loop_
_entity_poly.entity_id
_entity_poly.type
_entity_poly.pdbx_seq_one_letter_code
_entity_poly.pdbx_strand_id
1 'polypeptide(L)'
;MSRFLSRLCDFLLFFATASLFGACLTAKLRTGSYGLEIPEAPYMYERVDFFLHAAFAGLAATAALALAERLARSRLPALGRAVLVAVAALLAIYLGPPDPQVFGATWARWEATFELFLGQWDIALPLALAAAAVRGVLRGAAGSPR
;
A
#
# COMPACT_ATOMS: atom_id res chain seq x y z
N MET A 1 4.99 2.44 23.38
CA MET A 1 3.83 2.62 22.48
C MET A 1 2.85 1.47 22.69
N SER A 2 1.55 1.72 22.82
CA SER A 2 0.58 0.62 22.96
C SER A 2 0.53 -0.22 21.68
N ARG A 3 0.25 -1.53 21.80
CA ARG A 3 0.13 -2.42 20.62
C ARG A 3 -0.92 -1.92 19.63
N PHE A 4 -2.02 -1.37 20.14
CA PHE A 4 -3.08 -0.77 19.33
C PHE A 4 -2.58 0.43 18.52
N LEU A 5 -1.87 1.37 19.16
CA LEU A 5 -1.33 2.55 18.47
C LEU A 5 -0.34 2.17 17.37
N SER A 6 0.53 1.17 17.61
CA SER A 6 1.42 0.67 16.56
C SER A 6 0.66 0.09 15.37
N ARG A 7 -0.43 -0.66 15.60
CA ARG A 7 -1.25 -1.23 14.52
C ARG A 7 -2.03 -0.17 13.77
N LEU A 8 -2.49 0.87 14.46
CA LEU A 8 -3.11 2.03 13.83
C LEU A 8 -2.10 2.77 12.93
N CYS A 9 -0.86 2.98 13.39
CA CYS A 9 0.19 3.56 12.56
C CYS A 9 0.50 2.68 11.33
N ASP A 10 0.59 1.36 11.51
CA ASP A 10 0.79 0.42 10.39
C ASP A 10 -0.35 0.54 9.37
N PHE A 11 -1.59 0.59 9.83
CA PHE A 11 -2.78 0.77 8.99
C PHE A 11 -2.73 2.09 8.22
N LEU A 12 -2.52 3.21 8.92
CA LEU A 12 -2.46 4.54 8.29
C LEU A 12 -1.34 4.62 7.26
N LEU A 13 -0.19 3.98 7.54
CA LEU A 13 0.92 3.91 6.62
C LEU A 13 0.55 3.13 5.35
N PHE A 14 -0.04 1.95 5.47
CA PHE A 14 -0.44 1.16 4.30
C PHE A 14 -1.60 1.79 3.52
N PHE A 15 -2.56 2.40 4.21
CA PHE A 15 -3.62 3.19 3.60
C PHE A 15 -3.06 4.34 2.76
N ALA A 16 -2.13 5.12 3.33
CA ALA A 16 -1.48 6.20 2.61
C ALA A 16 -0.65 5.68 1.42
N THR A 17 0.05 4.56 1.59
CA THR A 17 0.86 3.93 0.53
C THR A 17 -0.03 3.49 -0.64
N ALA A 18 -1.14 2.82 -0.35
CA ALA A 18 -2.10 2.36 -1.37
C ALA A 18 -2.77 3.56 -2.07
N SER A 19 -3.15 4.59 -1.33
CA SER A 19 -3.74 5.82 -1.89
C SER A 19 -2.75 6.58 -2.78
N LEU A 20 -1.49 6.74 -2.34
CA LEU A 20 -0.45 7.37 -3.15
C LEU A 20 -0.18 6.59 -4.43
N PHE A 21 -0.07 5.26 -4.33
CA PHE A 21 0.10 4.42 -5.51
C PHE A 21 -1.06 4.57 -6.48
N GLY A 22 -2.31 4.45 -6.01
CA GLY A 22 -3.48 4.57 -6.86
C GLY A 22 -3.61 5.95 -7.51
N ALA A 23 -3.25 7.02 -6.80
CA ALA A 23 -3.25 8.37 -7.35
C ALA A 23 -2.14 8.60 -8.40
N CYS A 24 -0.93 8.09 -8.13
CA CYS A 24 0.19 8.13 -9.07
C CYS A 24 -0.08 7.28 -10.32
N LEU A 25 -0.64 6.10 -10.13
CA LEU A 25 -1.03 5.20 -11.22
C LEU A 25 -2.07 5.86 -12.11
N THR A 26 -3.10 6.46 -11.52
CA THR A 26 -4.15 7.17 -12.25
C THR A 26 -3.57 8.30 -13.09
N ALA A 27 -2.74 9.17 -12.49
CA ALA A 27 -2.09 10.25 -13.21
C ALA A 27 -1.22 9.75 -14.37
N LYS A 28 -0.44 8.69 -14.14
CA LYS A 28 0.44 8.11 -15.17
C LYS A 28 -0.36 7.49 -16.32
N LEU A 29 -1.46 6.79 -16.02
CA LEU A 29 -2.31 6.18 -17.04
C LEU A 29 -3.11 7.22 -17.85
N ARG A 30 -3.54 8.32 -17.22
CA ARG A 30 -4.31 9.38 -17.90
C ARG A 30 -3.45 10.39 -18.65
N THR A 31 -2.34 10.82 -18.06
CA THR A 31 -1.54 11.94 -18.58
C THR A 31 -0.21 11.50 -19.20
N GLY A 32 0.20 10.24 -18.99
CA GLY A 32 1.53 9.76 -19.38
C GLY A 32 2.68 10.28 -18.50
N SER A 33 2.38 11.02 -17.43
CA SER A 33 3.37 11.64 -16.55
C SER A 33 3.13 11.29 -15.08
N TYR A 34 4.17 11.35 -14.25
CA TYR A 34 4.02 11.19 -12.81
C TYR A 34 3.30 12.41 -12.22
N GLY A 35 2.22 12.16 -11.48
CA GLY A 35 1.42 13.18 -10.82
C GLY A 35 0.55 12.57 -9.74
N LEU A 36 -0.36 13.35 -9.16
CA LEU A 36 -1.36 12.84 -8.23
C LEU A 36 -2.74 13.19 -8.79
N GLU A 37 -3.46 12.17 -9.24
CA GLU A 37 -4.81 12.33 -9.75
C GLU A 37 -5.71 11.32 -9.06
N ILE A 38 -6.83 11.77 -8.51
CA ILE A 38 -7.80 10.86 -7.90
C ILE A 38 -8.66 10.27 -9.03
N PRO A 39 -8.75 8.94 -9.13
CA PRO A 39 -9.57 8.30 -10.15
C PRO A 39 -11.04 8.64 -9.93
N GLU A 40 -11.68 9.19 -10.96
CA GLU A 40 -13.11 9.46 -10.99
C GLU A 40 -13.67 8.97 -12.33
N ALA A 41 -14.64 8.07 -12.26
CA ALA A 41 -15.41 7.59 -13.41
C ALA A 41 -16.90 7.73 -13.07
N PRO A 42 -17.59 8.75 -13.62
CA PRO A 42 -18.99 9.00 -13.30
C PRO A 42 -19.84 7.73 -13.46
N TYR A 43 -20.67 7.43 -12.46
CA TYR A 43 -21.58 6.28 -12.40
C TYR A 43 -20.93 4.88 -12.29
N MET A 44 -19.61 4.77 -12.33
CA MET A 44 -18.87 3.50 -12.28
C MET A 44 -17.88 3.42 -11.11
N TYR A 45 -17.27 4.54 -10.73
CA TYR A 45 -16.28 4.58 -9.67
C TYR A 45 -16.17 5.98 -9.08
N GLU A 46 -16.55 6.12 -7.82
CA GLU A 46 -16.47 7.39 -7.12
C GLU A 46 -15.17 7.52 -6.33
N ARG A 47 -14.85 8.77 -5.98
CA ARG A 47 -13.75 9.09 -5.07
C ARG A 47 -13.86 8.35 -3.74
N VAL A 48 -15.07 8.05 -3.28
CA VAL A 48 -15.29 7.29 -2.04
C VAL A 48 -14.84 5.83 -2.20
N ASP A 49 -15.14 5.20 -3.33
CA ASP A 49 -14.75 3.82 -3.62
C ASP A 49 -13.23 3.66 -3.65
N PHE A 50 -12.53 4.66 -4.18
CA PHE A 50 -11.07 4.76 -4.14
C PHE A 50 -10.52 4.64 -2.72
N PHE A 51 -11.03 5.47 -1.80
CA PHE A 51 -10.55 5.45 -0.42
C PHE A 51 -11.00 4.19 0.33
N LEU A 52 -12.17 3.64 0.00
CA LEU A 52 -12.62 2.36 0.58
C LEU A 52 -11.69 1.22 0.17
N HIS A 53 -11.32 1.13 -1.11
CA HIS A 53 -10.36 0.13 -1.60
C HIS A 53 -9.00 0.28 -0.90
N ALA A 54 -8.48 1.51 -0.79
CA ALA A 54 -7.25 1.78 -0.07
C ALA A 54 -7.34 1.40 1.43
N ALA A 55 -8.51 1.62 2.06
CA ALA A 55 -8.75 1.23 3.45
C ALA A 55 -8.76 -0.30 3.62
N PHE A 56 -9.46 -1.04 2.76
CA PHE A 56 -9.45 -2.50 2.78
C PHE A 56 -8.05 -3.07 2.54
N ALA A 57 -7.31 -2.52 1.57
CA ALA A 57 -5.93 -2.91 1.31
C ALA A 57 -5.02 -2.64 2.52
N GLY A 58 -5.16 -1.47 3.16
CA GLY A 58 -4.44 -1.13 4.38
C GLY A 58 -4.74 -2.07 5.55
N LEU A 59 -6.01 -2.43 5.76
CA LEU A 59 -6.42 -3.40 6.78
C LEU A 59 -5.85 -4.80 6.49
N ALA A 60 -5.96 -5.27 5.25
CA ALA A 60 -5.45 -6.58 4.83
C ALA A 60 -3.93 -6.66 5.01
N ALA A 61 -3.19 -5.63 4.60
CA ALA A 61 -1.74 -5.55 4.79
C ALA A 61 -1.34 -5.50 6.27
N THR A 62 -2.09 -4.76 7.10
CA THR A 62 -1.85 -4.71 8.55
C THR A 62 -2.08 -6.08 9.20
N ALA A 63 -3.14 -6.79 8.81
CA ALA A 63 -3.44 -8.13 9.30
C ALA A 63 -2.36 -9.14 8.86
N ALA A 64 -1.95 -9.09 7.59
CA ALA A 64 -0.89 -9.93 7.05
C ALA A 64 0.44 -9.70 7.77
N LEU A 65 0.81 -8.43 8.01
CA LEU A 65 2.01 -8.08 8.77
C LEU A 65 1.94 -8.56 10.22
N ALA A 66 0.78 -8.41 10.87
CA ALA A 66 0.58 -8.88 12.24
C ALA A 66 0.71 -10.41 12.32
N LEU A 67 0.18 -11.13 11.34
CA LEU A 67 0.30 -12.59 11.22
C LEU A 67 1.76 -13.00 10.97
N ALA A 68 2.45 -12.34 10.04
CA ALA A 68 3.85 -12.62 9.73
C ALA A 68 4.76 -12.37 10.94
N GLU A 69 4.57 -11.26 11.66
CA GLU A 69 5.31 -10.97 12.89
C GLU A 69 5.03 -12.01 13.99
N ARG A 70 3.78 -12.50 14.08
CA ARG A 70 3.40 -13.57 15.03
C ARG A 70 4.05 -14.90 14.68
N LEU A 71 4.05 -15.28 13.41
CA LEU A 71 4.68 -16.52 12.93
C LEU A 71 6.20 -16.51 13.08
N ALA A 72 6.82 -15.33 12.88
CA ALA A 72 8.26 -15.16 13.00
C ALA A 72 8.80 -15.20 14.45
N ARG A 73 7.93 -15.28 15.47
CA ARG A 73 8.24 -15.42 16.91
C ARG A 73 9.52 -14.68 17.34
N SER A 74 9.60 -13.38 16.99
CA SER A 74 10.68 -12.45 17.33
C SER A 74 12.12 -12.79 16.90
N ARG A 75 12.37 -13.84 16.12
CA ARG A 75 13.74 -14.25 15.70
C ARG A 75 14.32 -13.43 14.53
N LEU A 76 13.56 -12.52 13.95
CA LEU A 76 14.01 -11.80 12.75
C LEU A 76 14.93 -10.62 13.10
N PRO A 77 16.08 -10.49 12.40
CA PRO A 77 16.95 -9.32 12.49
C PRO A 77 16.24 -8.06 11.97
N ALA A 78 16.81 -6.88 12.24
CA ALA A 78 16.20 -5.60 11.85
C ALA A 78 15.89 -5.52 10.35
N LEU A 79 16.80 -5.99 9.50
CA LEU A 79 16.59 -6.12 8.04
C LEU A 79 15.40 -7.03 7.70
N GLY A 80 15.27 -8.18 8.35
CA GLY A 80 14.15 -9.10 8.12
C GLY A 80 12.80 -8.47 8.46
N ARG A 81 12.75 -7.61 9.48
CA ARG A 81 11.53 -6.86 9.83
C ARG A 81 11.21 -5.78 8.79
N ALA A 82 12.23 -5.11 8.25
CA ALA A 82 12.04 -4.13 7.18
C ALA A 82 11.52 -4.80 5.90
N VAL A 83 12.03 -5.98 5.56
CA VAL A 83 11.54 -6.78 4.42
C VAL A 83 10.08 -7.16 4.61
N LEU A 84 9.66 -7.63 5.80
CA LEU A 84 8.25 -7.93 6.05
C LEU A 84 7.32 -6.71 5.85
N VAL A 85 7.81 -5.52 6.18
CA VAL A 85 7.05 -4.28 5.98
C VAL A 85 6.97 -3.91 4.51
N ALA A 86 8.08 -4.02 3.79
CA ALA A 86 8.09 -3.80 2.35
C ALA A 86 7.15 -4.78 1.63
N VAL A 87 7.14 -6.06 2.02
CA VAL A 87 6.22 -7.06 1.48
C VAL A 87 4.76 -6.72 1.82
N ALA A 88 4.47 -6.31 3.05
CA ALA A 88 3.12 -5.87 3.44
C ALA A 88 2.68 -4.60 2.67
N ALA A 89 3.60 -3.67 2.43
CA ALA A 89 3.34 -2.49 1.61
C ALA A 89 3.08 -2.86 0.14
N LEU A 90 3.86 -3.79 -0.43
CA LEU A 90 3.59 -4.33 -1.77
C LEU A 90 2.22 -5.01 -1.85
N LEU A 91 1.82 -5.74 -0.79
CA LEU A 91 0.48 -6.32 -0.70
C LEU A 91 -0.61 -5.24 -0.67
N ALA A 92 -0.41 -4.16 0.09
CA ALA A 92 -1.33 -3.01 0.10
C ALA A 92 -1.41 -2.35 -1.28
N ILE A 93 -0.27 -2.17 -1.95
CA ILE A 93 -0.16 -1.60 -3.30
C ILE A 93 -0.82 -2.50 -4.34
N TYR A 94 -0.77 -3.81 -4.16
CA TYR A 94 -1.39 -4.78 -5.06
C TYR A 94 -2.92 -4.83 -4.90
N LEU A 95 -3.41 -4.73 -3.67
CA LEU A 95 -4.84 -4.80 -3.35
C LEU A 95 -5.57 -3.45 -3.44
N GLY A 96 -4.84 -2.35 -3.29
CA GLY A 96 -5.36 -0.99 -3.27
C GLY A 96 -5.78 -0.34 -4.59
N PRO A 97 -5.27 -0.71 -5.78
CA PRO A 97 -5.60 0.01 -7.00
C PRO A 97 -7.09 -0.10 -7.32
N PRO A 98 -7.67 0.94 -7.95
CA PRO A 98 -9.03 0.87 -8.47
C PRO A 98 -9.13 -0.21 -9.57
N ASP A 99 -10.35 -0.68 -9.81
CA ASP A 99 -10.61 -1.72 -10.81
C ASP A 99 -10.05 -1.31 -12.18
N PRO A 100 -9.32 -2.17 -12.91
CA PRO A 100 -8.85 -1.87 -14.26
C PRO A 100 -9.95 -1.37 -15.22
N GLN A 101 -11.21 -1.74 -14.96
CA GLN A 101 -12.38 -1.24 -15.69
C GLN A 101 -12.56 0.28 -15.59
N VAL A 102 -12.09 0.92 -14.52
CA VAL A 102 -12.08 2.39 -14.34
C VAL A 102 -11.22 3.08 -15.40
N PHE A 103 -10.24 2.37 -15.96
CA PHE A 103 -9.37 2.84 -17.02
C PHE A 103 -9.79 2.34 -18.41
N GLY A 104 -11.01 1.78 -18.55
CA GLY A 104 -11.55 1.30 -19.83
C GLY A 104 -11.08 -0.08 -20.25
N ALA A 105 -10.45 -0.86 -19.36
CA ALA A 105 -10.03 -2.23 -19.67
C ALA A 105 -11.24 -3.19 -19.72
N THR A 106 -11.29 -4.05 -20.74
CA THR A 106 -12.33 -5.07 -20.93
C THR A 106 -11.93 -6.48 -20.46
N TRP A 107 -10.76 -6.60 -19.86
CA TRP A 107 -10.17 -7.88 -19.42
C TRP A 107 -10.79 -8.37 -18.11
N ALA A 108 -10.55 -9.65 -17.78
CA ALA A 108 -10.89 -10.16 -16.46
C ALA A 108 -10.14 -9.35 -15.38
N ARG A 109 -10.89 -8.86 -14.38
CA ARG A 109 -10.42 -7.92 -13.34
C ARG A 109 -9.06 -8.29 -12.74
N TRP A 110 -8.81 -9.58 -12.51
CA TRP A 110 -7.59 -10.06 -11.86
C TRP A 110 -6.35 -10.05 -12.77
N GLU A 111 -6.50 -10.39 -14.05
CA GLU A 111 -5.39 -10.44 -15.01
C GLU A 111 -4.81 -9.05 -15.23
N ALA A 112 -5.68 -8.06 -15.47
CA ALA A 112 -5.26 -6.68 -15.66
C ALA A 112 -4.66 -6.07 -14.38
N THR A 113 -5.14 -6.44 -13.19
CA THR A 113 -4.55 -5.97 -11.93
C THR A 113 -3.12 -6.49 -11.74
N PHE A 114 -2.86 -7.75 -12.11
CA PHE A 114 -1.53 -8.34 -12.02
C PHE A 114 -0.54 -7.72 -13.02
N GLU A 115 -0.94 -7.55 -14.27
CA GLU A 115 -0.11 -6.91 -15.29
C GLU A 115 0.17 -5.45 -14.97
N LEU A 116 -0.83 -4.70 -14.50
CA LEU A 116 -0.65 -3.31 -14.05
C LEU A 116 0.31 -3.23 -12.87
N PHE A 117 0.23 -4.15 -11.91
CA PHE A 117 1.18 -4.17 -10.80
C PHE A 117 2.61 -4.44 -11.27
N LEU A 118 2.81 -5.44 -12.14
CA LEU A 118 4.12 -5.75 -12.71
C LEU A 118 4.64 -4.67 -13.67
N GLY A 119 3.76 -3.91 -14.32
CA GLY A 119 4.16 -2.82 -15.20
C GLY A 119 4.60 -1.55 -14.47
N GLN A 120 4.39 -1.48 -13.15
CA GLN A 120 4.49 -0.23 -12.37
C GLN A 120 5.45 -0.36 -11.17
N TRP A 121 6.44 -1.26 -11.26
CA TRP A 121 7.47 -1.42 -10.23
C TRP A 121 8.30 -0.15 -9.99
N ASP A 122 8.39 0.72 -10.99
CA ASP A 122 9.01 2.04 -10.88
C ASP A 122 8.29 2.95 -9.87
N ILE A 123 7.02 2.69 -9.55
CA ILE A 123 6.25 3.38 -8.52
C ILE A 123 6.09 2.51 -7.27
N ALA A 124 5.79 1.23 -7.44
CA ALA A 124 5.50 0.32 -6.34
C ALA A 124 6.73 0.08 -5.44
N LEU A 125 7.92 -0.12 -6.02
CA LEU A 125 9.14 -0.40 -5.26
C LEU A 125 9.55 0.79 -4.38
N PRO A 126 9.66 2.04 -4.90
CA PRO A 126 10.02 3.18 -4.07
C PRO A 126 9.03 3.42 -2.94
N LEU A 127 7.73 3.27 -3.19
CA LEU A 127 6.70 3.43 -2.15
C LEU A 127 6.79 2.37 -1.06
N ALA A 128 7.02 1.10 -1.42
CA ALA A 128 7.18 0.02 -0.46
C ALA A 128 8.43 0.21 0.42
N LEU A 129 9.54 0.67 -0.17
CA LEU A 129 10.76 1.00 0.57
C LEU A 129 10.57 2.22 1.47
N ALA A 130 9.89 3.26 0.98
CA ALA A 130 9.55 4.45 1.76
C ALA A 130 8.69 4.08 2.98
N ALA A 131 7.69 3.22 2.81
CA ALA A 131 6.88 2.71 3.92
C ALA A 131 7.74 1.98 4.97
N ALA A 132 8.66 1.12 4.53
CA ALA A 132 9.58 0.43 5.44
C ALA A 132 10.49 1.39 6.20
N ALA A 133 11.01 2.42 5.53
CA ALA A 133 11.84 3.46 6.12
C ALA A 133 11.06 4.29 7.16
N VAL A 134 9.85 4.75 6.81
CA VAL A 134 8.97 5.52 7.71
C VAL A 134 8.64 4.71 8.97
N ARG A 135 8.29 3.43 8.82
CA ARG A 135 8.03 2.56 9.97
C ARG A 135 9.28 2.36 10.84
N GLY A 136 10.45 2.27 10.22
CA GLY A 136 11.74 2.22 10.92
C GLY A 136 11.98 3.45 11.79
N VAL A 137 11.77 4.65 11.22
CA VAL A 137 11.90 5.93 11.93
C VAL A 137 10.88 6.04 13.07
N LEU A 138 9.61 5.68 12.84
CA LEU A 138 8.56 5.70 13.87
C LEU A 138 8.90 4.80 15.06
N ARG A 139 9.46 3.61 14.80
CA ARG A 139 9.93 2.71 15.87
C ARG A 139 11.17 3.23 16.57
N GLY A 140 12.12 3.83 15.85
CA GLY A 140 13.32 4.46 16.41
C GLY A 140 13.00 5.62 17.33
N ALA A 141 12.11 6.52 16.90
CA ALA A 141 11.64 7.65 17.70
C ALA A 141 10.87 7.21 18.96
N ALA A 142 10.06 6.15 18.86
CA ALA A 142 9.34 5.58 19.99
C ALA A 142 10.22 4.78 20.97
N GLY A 143 11.46 4.46 20.58
CA GLY A 143 12.44 3.70 21.38
C GLY A 143 13.53 4.57 22.03
N SER A 144 13.54 5.88 21.82
CA SER A 144 14.44 6.81 22.51
C SER A 144 14.06 6.87 24.00
N PRO A 145 14.91 6.41 24.93
CA PRO A 145 14.81 6.90 26.30
C PRO A 145 15.16 8.39 26.28
N ARG A 146 14.33 9.22 26.88
CA ARG A 146 14.78 10.47 27.47
C ARG A 146 15.03 10.19 28.94
#